data_AF-A0AAD8JNQ6-F1
#
_entry.id   AF-A0AAD8JNQ6-F1
#
_cell.length_a   1.000
_cell.length_b   1.000
_cell.length_c   1.000
_cell.angle_alpha   90.00
_cell.angle_beta   90.00
_cell.angle_gamma   90.00
#
_symmetry.space_group_name_H-M   'P 1'
#
loop_
_entity.id
_entity.type
_entity.pdbx_description
1 polymer ?
#
loop_
_entity_poly.entity_id
_entity_poly.type
_entity_poly.pdbx_seq_one_letter_code
_entity_poly.pdbx_strand_id
1 'polypeptide(L)'
;MEKTKLFQAPTEPEAPLLSKRRGRIIHISFDESTSTDMPLGTAIHNIEITLGKGGQLARAAGAVAKLIAKEGKSATLKLPSGEVRLISKNCSATVGQVGNVGVNQKSLGRAGSKRWLGKRPVVRGVVMNPVDHPHGGGEGRAPIGRKKTHNPLGLSCTWKKK
;
A
#
# COMPACT_ATOMS: atom_id res chain seq x y z
N MET A 1 18.87 44.76 -53.14
CA MET A 1 17.59 44.67 -52.41
C MET A 1 16.87 43.47 -52.99
N GLU A 2 16.56 42.37 -52.31
CA GLU A 2 16.57 42.01 -50.90
C GLU A 2 16.61 40.46 -50.92
N LYS A 3 17.61 39.84 -50.28
CA LYS A 3 17.77 38.38 -50.26
C LYS A 3 16.81 37.81 -49.21
N THR A 4 15.81 37.04 -49.62
CA THR A 4 14.93 36.29 -48.72
C THR A 4 15.74 35.23 -47.97
N LYS A 5 15.96 35.47 -46.67
CA LYS A 5 16.58 34.50 -45.75
C LYS A 5 15.64 33.32 -45.57
N LEU A 6 16.07 32.14 -46.02
CA LEU A 6 15.52 30.87 -45.57
C LEU A 6 15.77 30.75 -44.06
N PHE A 7 14.70 30.76 -43.28
CA PHE A 7 14.73 30.54 -41.84
C PHE A 7 14.85 29.02 -41.61
N GLN A 8 16.06 28.53 -41.38
CA GLN A 8 16.28 27.15 -40.95
C GLN A 8 15.73 26.99 -39.52
N ALA A 9 14.67 26.20 -39.39
CA ALA A 9 14.18 25.77 -38.10
C ALA A 9 15.28 24.98 -37.36
N PRO A 10 15.50 25.21 -36.06
CA PRO A 10 16.38 24.35 -35.28
C PRO A 10 15.76 22.95 -35.24
N THR A 11 16.47 21.97 -35.78
CA THR A 11 16.17 20.54 -35.59
C THR A 11 16.22 20.25 -34.09
N GLU A 12 15.07 20.04 -33.47
CA GLU A 12 14.99 19.55 -32.10
C GLU A 12 15.77 18.24 -31.99
N PRO A 13 16.64 18.06 -30.99
CA PRO A 13 17.26 16.76 -30.78
C PRO A 13 16.16 15.77 -30.39
N GLU A 14 16.02 14.71 -31.18
CA GLU A 14 15.13 13.59 -30.90
C GLU A 14 15.36 13.13 -29.46
N ALA A 15 14.36 13.37 -28.59
CA ALA A 15 14.38 12.84 -27.23
C ALA A 15 14.53 11.32 -27.33
N PRO A 16 15.50 10.69 -26.64
CA PRO A 16 15.64 9.26 -26.69
C PRO A 16 14.35 8.66 -26.14
N LEU A 17 13.65 7.91 -27.01
CA LEU A 17 12.46 7.16 -26.66
C LEU A 17 12.75 6.43 -25.35
N LEU A 18 12.11 6.88 -24.27
CA LEU A 18 12.17 6.27 -22.96
C LEU A 18 11.53 4.89 -23.13
N SER A 19 12.38 3.92 -23.49
CA SER A 19 12.06 2.52 -23.56
C SER A 19 11.25 2.20 -22.32
N LYS A 20 10.09 1.56 -22.51
CA LYS A 20 9.20 1.07 -21.46
C LYS A 20 10.07 0.43 -20.37
N ARG A 21 10.46 1.20 -19.36
CA ARG A 21 11.33 0.74 -18.28
C ARG A 21 10.47 -0.20 -17.47
N ARG A 22 10.52 -1.50 -17.82
CA ARG A 22 10.22 -2.59 -16.90
C ARG A 22 10.81 -2.14 -15.56
N GLY A 23 9.97 -1.93 -14.56
CA GLY A 23 10.38 -1.31 -13.29
C GLY A 23 11.72 -1.90 -12.88
N ARG A 24 12.76 -1.06 -12.77
CA ARG A 24 14.10 -1.51 -12.38
C ARG A 24 13.93 -2.22 -11.04
N ILE A 25 14.03 -3.55 -11.06
CA ILE A 25 14.17 -4.35 -9.85
C ILE A 25 15.54 -3.95 -9.32
N ILE A 26 15.54 -3.02 -8.37
CA ILE A 26 16.77 -2.63 -7.69
C ILE A 26 16.89 -3.62 -6.54
N HIS A 27 17.89 -4.50 -6.64
CA HIS A 27 18.39 -5.20 -5.47
C HIS A 27 18.77 -4.12 -4.46
N ILE A 28 18.35 -4.25 -3.20
CA ILE A 28 18.83 -3.35 -2.14
C ILE A 28 20.29 -3.79 -1.81
N SER A 29 21.17 -3.92 -2.81
CA SER A 29 22.60 -3.98 -2.55
C SER A 29 22.99 -2.66 -1.91
N PHE A 30 23.74 -2.73 -0.83
CA PHE A 30 24.04 -1.63 0.09
C PHE A 30 25.54 -1.69 0.41
N ASP A 31 26.36 -1.93 -0.61
CA ASP A 31 27.81 -1.92 -0.53
C ASP A 31 28.33 -0.74 -1.37
N GLU A 32 29.26 0.01 -0.77
CA GLU A 32 29.66 1.40 -1.05
C GLU A 32 30.15 1.77 -2.48
N SER A 33 29.97 0.96 -3.52
CA SER A 33 30.73 1.15 -4.77
C SER A 33 29.98 1.00 -6.11
N THR A 34 28.65 0.99 -6.15
CA THR A 34 27.93 1.06 -7.45
C THR A 34 26.73 2.01 -7.43
N SER A 35 26.48 2.67 -8.57
CA SER A 35 25.44 3.68 -8.82
C SER A 35 23.98 3.18 -8.72
N THR A 36 23.77 2.03 -8.07
CA THR A 36 22.52 1.27 -7.98
C THR A 36 21.93 1.22 -6.57
N ASP A 37 22.42 2.06 -5.65
CA ASP A 37 21.93 2.13 -4.27
C ASP A 37 20.77 3.14 -4.12
N MET A 38 19.72 2.75 -3.39
CA MET A 38 18.62 3.68 -3.08
C MET A 38 19.05 4.73 -2.04
N PRO A 39 18.90 6.04 -2.27
CA PRO A 39 19.22 7.05 -1.27
C PRO A 39 18.27 6.99 -0.06
N LEU A 40 18.73 7.52 1.07
CA LEU A 40 17.86 7.74 2.23
C LEU A 40 16.69 8.65 1.85
N GLY A 41 15.51 8.40 2.43
CA GLY A 41 14.29 9.15 2.15
C GLY A 41 13.54 8.73 0.88
N THR A 42 14.08 7.77 0.11
CA THR A 42 13.43 7.29 -1.12
C THR A 42 12.06 6.67 -0.84
N ALA A 43 11.10 6.97 -1.72
CA ALA A 43 9.80 6.31 -1.77
C ALA A 43 9.92 4.95 -2.48
N ILE A 44 9.47 3.89 -1.82
CA ILE A 44 9.66 2.50 -2.24
C ILE A 44 8.34 1.74 -2.12
N HIS A 45 8.10 0.79 -3.02
CA HIS A 45 6.99 -0.16 -2.98
C HIS A 45 7.46 -1.57 -3.35
N ASN A 46 6.57 -2.57 -3.19
CA ASN A 46 6.86 -3.97 -3.49
C ASN A 46 8.13 -4.51 -2.80
N ILE A 47 8.17 -4.43 -1.47
CA ILE A 47 9.35 -4.74 -0.66
C ILE A 47 9.34 -6.20 -0.20
N GLU A 48 10.47 -6.88 -0.32
CA GLU A 48 10.69 -8.23 0.23
C GLU A 48 10.94 -8.19 1.75
N ILE A 49 10.37 -9.15 2.49
CA ILE A 49 10.69 -9.34 3.93
C ILE A 49 11.88 -10.28 4.11
N THR A 50 11.94 -11.31 3.27
CA THR A 50 12.99 -12.32 3.24
C THR A 50 13.50 -12.44 1.82
N LEU A 51 14.81 -12.52 1.66
CA LEU A 51 15.47 -12.67 0.37
C LEU A 51 14.81 -13.77 -0.48
N GLY A 52 14.48 -13.46 -1.74
CA GLY A 52 14.03 -14.44 -2.73
C GLY A 52 12.58 -14.93 -2.58
N LYS A 53 11.82 -14.47 -1.58
CA LYS A 53 10.38 -14.77 -1.48
C LYS A 53 9.48 -13.79 -2.26
N GLY A 54 10.07 -12.84 -2.98
CA GLY A 54 9.36 -11.80 -3.69
C GLY A 54 8.76 -10.73 -2.78
N GLY A 55 8.29 -9.64 -3.39
CA GLY A 55 7.75 -8.49 -2.66
C GLY A 55 6.44 -8.83 -1.94
N GLN A 56 6.38 -8.51 -0.65
CA GLN A 56 5.24 -8.80 0.22
C GLN A 56 4.59 -7.51 0.74
N LEU A 57 5.40 -6.49 1.03
CA LEU A 57 4.95 -5.23 1.61
C LEU A 57 4.70 -4.15 0.56
N ALA A 58 3.81 -3.20 0.89
CA ALA A 58 3.49 -2.04 0.07
C ALA A 58 3.11 -2.39 -1.39
N ARG A 59 2.14 -3.30 -1.57
CA ARG A 59 1.63 -3.74 -2.89
C ARG A 59 0.28 -3.14 -3.28
N ALA A 60 -0.47 -2.62 -2.30
CA ALA A 60 -1.79 -2.07 -2.56
C ALA A 60 -1.71 -0.80 -3.42
N ALA A 61 -2.79 -0.48 -4.13
CA ALA A 61 -2.87 0.73 -4.95
C ALA A 61 -2.55 1.98 -4.13
N GLY A 62 -1.68 2.84 -4.65
CA GLY A 62 -1.20 4.03 -3.94
C GLY A 62 -0.31 3.77 -2.72
N ALA A 63 0.05 2.52 -2.40
CA ALA A 63 0.91 2.24 -1.27
C ALA A 63 2.34 2.75 -1.52
N VAL A 64 2.94 3.33 -0.47
CA VAL A 64 4.31 3.81 -0.47
C VAL A 64 4.91 3.58 0.92
N ALA A 65 6.15 3.13 0.95
CA ALA A 65 7.00 3.07 2.11
C ALA A 65 8.18 4.02 1.92
N LYS A 66 8.79 4.47 3.01
CA LYS A 66 9.98 5.33 2.96
C LYS A 66 11.16 4.66 3.64
N LEU A 67 12.33 4.74 3.03
CA LEU A 67 13.58 4.32 3.65
C LEU A 67 14.07 5.42 4.60
N ILE A 68 14.14 5.13 5.91
CA ILE A 68 14.55 6.11 6.92
C ILE A 68 16.04 6.05 7.17
N ALA A 69 16.56 4.85 7.41
CA ALA A 69 17.94 4.64 7.84
C ALA A 69 18.51 3.35 7.26
N LYS A 70 19.84 3.31 7.19
CA LYS A 70 20.64 2.20 6.69
C LYS A 70 21.68 1.88 7.75
N GLU A 71 21.55 0.77 8.47
CA GLU A 71 22.45 0.45 9.58
C GLU A 71 22.95 -0.99 9.50
N GLY A 72 24.27 -1.20 9.49
CA GLY A 72 24.87 -2.52 9.55
C GLY A 72 24.41 -3.48 8.44
N LYS A 73 23.67 -4.53 8.79
CA LYS A 73 23.09 -5.52 7.85
C LYS A 73 21.59 -5.31 7.57
N SER A 74 21.01 -4.25 8.14
CA SER A 74 19.58 -3.97 8.12
C SER A 74 19.26 -2.58 7.58
N ALA A 75 18.05 -2.40 7.08
CA ALA A 75 17.48 -1.15 6.62
C ALA A 75 16.18 -0.89 7.40
N THR A 76 15.99 0.36 7.82
CA THR A 76 14.82 0.78 8.59
C THR A 76 13.84 1.45 7.65
N LEU A 77 12.65 0.85 7.51
CA LEU A 77 11.59 1.34 6.63
C LEU A 77 10.41 1.86 7.45
N LYS A 78 9.81 2.96 6.98
CA LYS A 78 8.49 3.42 7.40
C LYS A 78 7.45 2.84 6.46
N LEU A 79 6.58 1.99 6.99
CA LEU A 79 5.50 1.34 6.24
C LEU A 79 4.32 2.31 6.03
N PRO A 80 3.42 2.04 5.06
CA PRO A 80 2.20 2.83 4.86
C PRO A 80 1.26 2.81 6.08
N SER A 81 1.38 1.82 6.97
CA SER A 81 0.68 1.78 8.25
C SER A 81 1.21 2.80 9.28
N GLY A 82 2.35 3.43 9.00
CA GLY A 82 3.08 4.28 9.94
C GLY A 82 4.04 3.52 10.85
N GLU A 83 4.00 2.19 10.86
CA GLU A 83 4.92 1.33 11.59
C GLU A 83 6.34 1.44 11.02
N VAL A 84 7.34 1.45 11.90
CA VAL A 84 8.75 1.41 11.53
C VAL A 84 9.25 0.00 11.72
N ARG A 85 9.83 -0.59 10.66
CA ARG A 85 10.26 -1.98 10.65
C ARG A 85 11.67 -2.12 10.05
N LEU A 86 12.46 -3.00 10.68
CA LEU A 86 13.77 -3.41 10.21
C LEU A 86 13.65 -4.56 9.19
N ILE A 87 14.36 -4.44 8.08
CA ILE A 87 14.44 -5.45 7.02
C ILE A 87 15.91 -5.69 6.68
N SER A 88 16.27 -6.89 6.23
CA SER A 88 17.65 -7.14 5.77
C SER A 88 17.99 -6.26 4.58
N LYS A 89 19.22 -5.77 4.53
CA LYS A 89 19.72 -5.01 3.39
C LYS A 89 19.61 -5.81 2.10
N ASN A 90 19.84 -7.11 2.09
CA ASN A 90 19.87 -7.90 0.85
C ASN A 90 18.52 -8.05 0.13
N CYS A 91 17.40 -7.68 0.76
CA CYS A 91 16.07 -7.79 0.17
C CYS A 91 15.93 -6.93 -1.11
N SER A 92 14.99 -7.22 -2.00
CA SER A 92 14.75 -6.36 -3.16
C SER A 92 13.57 -5.41 -2.93
N ALA A 93 13.57 -4.25 -3.58
CA ALA A 93 12.40 -3.38 -3.61
C ALA A 93 12.39 -2.48 -4.84
N THR A 94 11.22 -1.95 -5.20
CA THR A 94 11.03 -1.09 -6.37
C THR A 94 10.87 0.37 -5.95
N VAL A 95 11.57 1.26 -6.62
CA VAL A 95 11.48 2.71 -6.36
C VAL A 95 10.17 3.27 -6.91
N GLY A 96 9.55 4.17 -6.16
CA GLY A 96 8.32 4.87 -6.49
C GLY A 96 7.12 4.42 -5.68
N GLN A 97 5.93 4.84 -6.11
CA GLN A 97 4.65 4.51 -5.52
C GLN A 97 3.88 3.54 -6.41
N VAL A 98 3.05 2.67 -5.83
CA VAL A 98 2.12 1.85 -6.61
C VAL A 98 1.10 2.74 -7.31
N GLY A 99 0.87 2.51 -8.60
CA GLY A 99 -0.11 3.26 -9.39
C GLY A 99 -1.56 3.16 -8.87
N ASN A 100 -2.48 3.85 -9.55
CA ASN A 100 -3.91 3.88 -9.22
C ASN A 100 -4.24 4.47 -7.82
N VAL A 101 -3.63 5.61 -7.49
CA VAL A 101 -3.82 6.32 -6.21
C VAL A 101 -5.29 6.67 -5.95
N GLY A 102 -6.07 6.94 -7.00
CA GLY A 102 -7.48 7.34 -6.92
C GLY A 102 -8.47 6.19 -6.67
N VAL A 103 -8.03 4.95 -6.42
CA VAL A 103 -8.97 3.82 -6.26
C VAL A 103 -9.97 4.02 -5.12
N ASN A 104 -9.56 4.70 -4.05
CA ASN A 104 -10.39 4.94 -2.87
C ASN A 104 -11.43 6.06 -3.08
N GLN A 105 -11.29 6.87 -4.13
CA GLN A 105 -12.25 7.94 -4.45
C GLN A 105 -13.51 7.40 -5.15
N LYS A 106 -13.52 6.12 -5.55
CA LYS A 106 -14.66 5.50 -6.24
C LYS A 106 -15.75 5.10 -5.25
N SER A 107 -16.92 5.71 -5.36
CA SER A 107 -18.14 5.22 -4.68
C SER A 107 -18.79 4.11 -5.51
N LEU A 108 -19.19 3.01 -4.85
CA LEU A 108 -19.82 1.86 -5.51
C LEU A 108 -21.26 2.13 -5.96
N GLY A 109 -21.91 3.19 -5.42
CA GLY A 109 -23.23 3.71 -5.81
C GLY A 109 -24.44 2.80 -5.53
N ARG A 110 -24.37 1.53 -5.94
CA ARG A 110 -25.46 0.54 -5.85
C ARG A 110 -25.06 -0.64 -4.97
N ALA A 111 -26.04 -1.25 -4.31
CA ALA A 111 -25.81 -2.42 -3.46
C ALA A 111 -25.23 -3.62 -4.26
N GLY A 112 -25.70 -3.81 -5.50
CA GLY A 112 -25.24 -4.89 -6.39
C GLY A 112 -23.75 -4.82 -6.73
N SER A 113 -23.18 -3.62 -6.83
CA SER A 113 -21.75 -3.42 -7.15
C SER A 113 -20.82 -4.08 -6.12
N LYS A 114 -21.24 -4.19 -4.85
CA LYS A 114 -20.47 -4.93 -3.83
C LYS A 114 -20.44 -6.43 -4.10
N ARG A 115 -21.50 -7.00 -4.68
CA ARG A 115 -21.55 -8.42 -5.03
C ARG A 115 -20.64 -8.77 -6.20
N TRP A 116 -20.45 -7.84 -7.16
CA TRP A 116 -19.47 -8.02 -8.24
C TRP A 116 -18.03 -8.14 -7.73
N LEU A 117 -17.72 -7.54 -6.58
CA LEU A 117 -16.44 -7.68 -5.89
C LEU A 117 -16.35 -8.98 -5.03
N GLY A 118 -17.34 -9.88 -5.11
CA GLY A 118 -17.39 -11.10 -4.31
C GLY A 118 -17.77 -10.89 -2.84
N LYS A 119 -18.14 -9.68 -2.43
CA LYS A 119 -18.53 -9.39 -1.04
C LYS A 119 -20.03 -9.61 -0.83
N ARG A 120 -20.37 -10.57 0.03
CA ARG A 120 -21.74 -10.87 0.47
C ARG A 120 -22.22 -9.89 1.54
N PRO A 121 -23.53 -9.67 1.70
CA PRO A 121 -24.07 -8.85 2.78
C PRO A 121 -23.72 -9.44 4.16
N VAL A 122 -23.50 -8.56 5.14
CA VAL A 122 -23.20 -8.92 6.54
C VAL A 122 -24.29 -8.35 7.43
N VAL A 123 -24.82 -9.17 8.34
CA VAL A 123 -25.86 -8.78 9.31
C VAL A 123 -25.19 -8.27 10.60
N ARG A 124 -25.77 -7.23 11.22
CA ARG A 124 -25.27 -6.69 12.50
C ARG A 124 -25.61 -7.64 13.64
N GLY A 125 -24.68 -7.87 14.56
CA GLY A 125 -24.88 -8.75 15.72
C GLY A 125 -26.03 -8.35 16.65
N VAL A 126 -26.40 -7.07 16.70
CA VAL A 126 -27.52 -6.57 17.52
C VAL A 126 -28.89 -7.08 17.03
N VAL A 127 -29.00 -7.43 15.75
CA VAL A 127 -30.26 -7.90 15.14
C VAL A 127 -30.41 -9.42 15.29
N MET A 128 -29.36 -10.11 15.71
CA MET A 128 -29.34 -11.56 15.83
C MET A 128 -29.98 -12.01 17.15
N ASN A 129 -30.23 -13.32 17.30
CA ASN A 129 -30.71 -13.87 18.57
C ASN A 129 -29.57 -13.95 19.59
N PRO A 130 -29.86 -14.02 20.90
CA PRO A 130 -28.85 -14.16 21.96
C PRO A 130 -27.92 -15.37 21.80
N VAL A 131 -28.40 -16.44 21.16
CA VAL A 131 -27.62 -17.65 20.87
C VAL A 131 -26.59 -17.44 19.76
N ASP A 132 -26.90 -16.60 18.78
CA ASP A 132 -26.09 -16.40 17.58
C ASP A 132 -25.01 -15.33 17.80
N HIS A 133 -25.30 -14.32 18.62
CA HIS A 133 -24.37 -13.22 18.89
C HIS A 133 -24.47 -12.74 20.34
N PRO A 134 -23.33 -12.42 20.99
CA PRO A 134 -23.31 -11.84 22.35
C PRO A 134 -24.06 -10.51 22.56
N HIS A 135 -24.52 -9.87 21.47
CA HIS A 135 -25.26 -8.61 21.48
C HIS A 135 -26.71 -8.81 21.01
N GLY A 136 -27.09 -10.06 20.72
CA GLY A 136 -28.40 -10.39 20.19
C GLY A 136 -29.48 -10.39 21.25
N GLY A 137 -30.71 -10.23 20.78
CA GLY A 137 -31.92 -10.19 21.61
C GLY A 137 -32.31 -8.79 22.11
N GLY A 138 -33.30 -8.79 23.01
CA GLY A 138 -34.04 -7.61 23.44
C GLY A 138 -35.46 -7.59 22.86
N GLU A 139 -36.37 -6.93 23.56
CA GLU A 139 -37.79 -6.80 23.16
C GLU A 139 -37.98 -5.89 21.93
N GLY A 140 -36.98 -5.05 21.65
CA GLY A 140 -36.92 -4.17 20.49
C GLY A 140 -35.49 -3.82 20.14
N ARG A 141 -35.23 -2.56 19.76
CA ARG A 141 -33.85 -2.11 19.51
C ARG A 141 -33.08 -2.01 20.82
N ALA A 142 -32.21 -2.98 21.08
CA ALA A 142 -31.36 -3.00 22.27
C ALA A 142 -30.04 -2.22 22.08
N PRO A 143 -29.54 -1.51 23.11
CA PRO A 143 -28.14 -1.15 23.20
C PRO A 143 -27.28 -2.40 23.46
N ILE A 144 -25.95 -2.27 23.37
CA ILE A 144 -25.01 -3.41 23.52
C ILE A 144 -25.16 -4.16 24.87
N GLY A 145 -25.59 -3.48 25.95
CA GLY A 145 -25.88 -4.09 27.25
C GLY A 145 -24.66 -4.64 28.03
N ARG A 146 -23.49 -4.72 27.39
CA ARG A 146 -22.22 -5.20 27.97
C ARG A 146 -21.20 -4.08 28.11
N LYS A 147 -20.30 -4.22 29.09
CA LYS A 147 -19.20 -3.26 29.35
C LYS A 147 -18.25 -3.09 28.15
N LYS A 148 -18.11 -4.12 27.32
CA LYS A 148 -17.28 -4.12 26.10
C LYS A 148 -18.09 -4.68 24.95
N THR A 149 -17.75 -4.26 23.74
CA THR A 149 -18.26 -4.90 22.53
C THR A 149 -17.53 -6.22 22.31
N HIS A 150 -18.26 -7.22 21.84
CA HIS A 150 -17.76 -8.54 21.51
C HIS A 150 -17.92 -8.86 20.03
N ASN A 151 -17.05 -9.72 19.51
CA ASN A 151 -17.24 -10.38 18.22
C ASN A 151 -18.24 -11.56 18.38
N PRO A 152 -18.67 -12.22 17.29
CA PRO A 152 -19.60 -13.35 17.37
C PRO A 152 -19.10 -14.49 18.27
N LEU A 153 -17.78 -14.65 18.38
CA LEU A 153 -17.11 -15.66 19.21
C LEU A 153 -16.96 -15.26 20.70
N GLY A 154 -17.50 -14.12 21.12
CA GLY A 154 -17.43 -13.66 22.51
C GLY A 154 -16.14 -12.94 22.92
N LEU A 155 -15.14 -12.80 22.03
CA LEU A 155 -13.92 -12.04 22.28
C LEU A 155 -14.18 -10.54 22.22
N SER A 156 -13.54 -9.76 23.09
CA SER A 156 -13.69 -8.31 23.10
C SER A 156 -13.11 -7.68 21.83
N CYS A 157 -13.89 -6.88 21.12
CA CYS A 157 -13.46 -6.14 19.93
C CYS A 157 -13.11 -4.67 20.22
N THR A 158 -13.23 -4.21 21.47
CA THR A 158 -12.63 -2.97 21.94
C THR A 158 -11.12 -3.13 22.09
N TRP A 159 -10.34 -2.16 21.63
CA TRP A 159 -8.89 -2.14 21.78
C TRP A 159 -8.47 -2.29 23.25
N LYS A 160 -7.62 -3.27 23.55
CA LYS A 160 -6.88 -3.38 24.81
C LYS A 160 -5.39 -3.33 24.44
N LYS A 161 -4.72 -2.20 24.66
CA LYS A 161 -3.25 -2.23 24.72
C LYS A 161 -2.88 -3.14 25.89
N LYS A 162 -2.10 -4.19 25.61
CA LYS A 162 -1.31 -4.86 26.64
C LYS A 162 -0.10 -4.00 26.91
#